data_AF-A0A9P0EF17-F1
#
_entry.id   AF-A0A9P0EF17-F1
#
_cell.length_a   1.000
_cell.length_b   1.000
_cell.length_c   1.000
_cell.angle_alpha   90.00
_cell.angle_beta   90.00
_cell.angle_gamma   90.00
#
_symmetry.space_group_name_H-M   'P 1'
#
loop_
_entity.id
_entity.type
_entity.pdbx_description
1 polymer ?
#
loop_
_entity_poly.entity_id
_entity_poly.type
_entity_poly.pdbx_seq_one_letter_code
_entity_poly.pdbx_strand_id
1 'polypeptide(L)'
;MSDTTFTGYSEQQGKVYAQSRPDYHQSLYDAVMNQHTSTGGQLDTLVDLGCGPGQAARALAPQFKTAIGLDPSASMISVARSLGGETSTTKPIRFEVSAAEELGANLNPAIADESVDLITAATSAHWFDMDIFWPKAAQVLKPGGSVAIWVNGETRIHSSVPNAATIQTIVTRYRVEDLARFLQAGNDMSQNCYADLPLPWTISNPVAELEESSFFRRHWKSGDDFFKSHVSLNLDGFEDMLSTFSPITRWREAHPDDVGTENDLVKRLLKDIRQLQHEAGVEPGEELISLDTTGVLLVIKKKRFLIISDTHGEGLPTAFRPDFYADVLIHCGDLTGQSKLHEFESTLEMINNIKASLKLVVPGNHDFTLDRLA
;
A
#
# COMPACT_ATOMS: atom_id res chain seq x y z
N MET A 1 -5.77 2.40 -16.40
CA MET A 1 -6.43 3.27 -15.40
C MET A 1 -7.84 3.63 -15.84
N SER A 2 -8.81 3.37 -14.96
CA SER A 2 -10.23 3.67 -15.15
C SER A 2 -10.62 5.10 -14.80
N ASP A 3 -9.79 5.81 -14.03
CA ASP A 3 -9.99 7.21 -13.63
C ASP A 3 -8.87 8.11 -14.17
N THR A 4 -9.26 9.17 -14.88
CA THR A 4 -8.33 10.16 -15.43
C THR A 4 -8.33 11.48 -14.65
N THR A 5 -9.12 11.61 -13.58
CA THR A 5 -9.28 12.85 -12.83
C THR A 5 -7.92 13.39 -12.36
N PHE A 6 -7.12 12.60 -11.65
CA PHE A 6 -5.84 13.06 -11.11
C PHE A 6 -4.74 13.24 -12.17
N THR A 7 -4.82 12.52 -13.30
CA THR A 7 -3.94 12.75 -14.45
C THR A 7 -4.25 14.07 -15.16
N GLY A 8 -5.47 14.59 -15.01
CA GLY A 8 -5.88 15.89 -15.53
C GLY A 8 -5.53 17.08 -14.63
N TYR A 9 -4.98 16.86 -13.43
CA TYR A 9 -4.69 17.95 -12.50
C TYR A 9 -3.59 18.86 -13.04
N SER A 10 -3.76 20.16 -12.85
CA SER A 10 -2.68 21.15 -12.95
C SER A 10 -1.72 21.03 -11.75
N GLU A 11 -0.52 21.60 -11.86
CA GLU A 11 0.41 21.67 -10.73
C GLU A 11 -0.19 22.40 -9.52
N GLN A 12 -1.02 23.42 -9.74
CA GLN A 12 -1.68 24.15 -8.66
C GLN A 12 -2.68 23.26 -7.92
N GLN A 13 -3.47 22.46 -8.65
CA GLN A 13 -4.37 21.48 -8.03
C GLN A 13 -3.57 20.39 -7.30
N GLY A 14 -2.42 19.97 -7.82
CA GLY A 14 -1.50 19.06 -7.12
C GLY A 14 -0.94 19.64 -5.81
N LYS A 15 -0.62 20.93 -5.79
CA LYS A 15 -0.18 21.63 -4.56
C LYS A 15 -1.27 21.74 -3.51
N VAL A 16 -2.48 22.13 -3.93
CA VAL A 16 -3.65 22.17 -3.04
C VAL A 16 -3.92 20.76 -2.49
N TYR A 17 -3.91 19.75 -3.36
CA TYR A 17 -4.06 18.35 -2.93
C TYR A 17 -3.04 17.96 -1.85
N ALA A 18 -1.76 18.31 -2.03
CA ALA A 18 -0.70 18.01 -1.08
C ALA A 18 -0.84 18.73 0.26
N GLN A 19 -1.46 19.92 0.28
CA GLN A 19 -1.66 20.72 1.49
C GLN A 19 -2.92 20.33 2.25
N SER A 20 -3.98 19.94 1.55
CA SER A 20 -5.31 19.69 2.12
C SER A 20 -5.55 18.24 2.56
N ARG A 21 -4.72 17.28 2.10
CA ARG A 21 -4.84 15.88 2.51
C ARG A 21 -4.14 15.62 3.85
N PRO A 22 -4.82 14.99 4.82
CA PRO A 22 -4.20 14.65 6.10
C PRO A 22 -3.11 13.59 5.92
N ASP A 23 -2.14 13.61 6.82
CA ASP A 23 -1.10 12.59 6.86
C ASP A 23 -1.50 11.34 7.66
N TYR A 24 -0.94 10.19 7.29
CA TYR A 24 -1.22 8.92 7.95
C TYR A 24 -0.59 8.87 9.34
N HIS A 25 -1.29 8.28 10.29
CA HIS A 25 -0.76 8.10 11.63
C HIS A 25 0.48 7.22 11.62
N GLN A 26 1.43 7.47 12.52
CA GLN A 26 2.70 6.72 12.58
C GLN A 26 2.47 5.21 12.72
N SER A 27 1.42 4.81 13.45
CA SER A 27 1.05 3.40 13.65
C SER A 27 0.72 2.65 12.35
N LEU A 28 0.37 3.34 11.27
CA LEU A 28 0.18 2.75 9.94
C LEU A 28 1.53 2.40 9.33
N TYR A 29 2.46 3.37 9.28
CA TYR A 29 3.80 3.14 8.76
C TYR A 29 4.55 2.09 9.58
N ASP A 30 4.41 2.11 10.91
CA ASP A 30 4.97 1.08 11.79
C ASP A 30 4.39 -0.31 11.46
N ALA A 31 3.09 -0.41 11.17
CA ALA A 31 2.48 -1.67 10.77
C ALA A 31 3.02 -2.19 9.44
N VAL A 32 3.21 -1.30 8.45
CA VAL A 32 3.86 -1.64 7.16
C VAL A 32 5.25 -2.22 7.40
N MET A 33 6.08 -1.51 8.16
CA MET A 33 7.48 -1.89 8.39
C MET A 33 7.60 -3.16 9.23
N ASN A 34 6.79 -3.30 10.27
CA ASN A 34 6.76 -4.50 11.10
C ASN A 34 6.36 -5.73 10.27
N GLN A 35 5.38 -5.60 9.38
CA GLN A 35 4.98 -6.72 8.53
C GLN A 35 6.02 -7.05 7.48
N HIS A 36 6.61 -6.04 6.84
CA HIS A 36 7.67 -6.24 5.85
C HIS A 36 8.91 -6.93 6.46
N THR A 37 9.36 -6.48 7.62
CA THR A 37 10.60 -6.97 8.25
C THR A 37 10.44 -8.27 9.05
N SER A 38 9.21 -8.66 9.43
CA SER A 38 8.96 -9.83 10.30
C SER A 38 9.51 -11.17 9.78
N THR A 39 9.76 -11.28 8.47
CA THR A 39 10.34 -12.47 7.81
C THR A 39 11.65 -12.15 7.07
N GLY A 40 12.32 -11.06 7.45
CA GLY A 40 13.60 -10.66 6.86
C GLY A 40 13.48 -9.99 5.49
N GLY A 41 12.47 -9.14 5.29
CA GLY A 41 12.48 -8.14 4.22
C GLY A 41 13.67 -7.18 4.42
N GLN A 42 14.40 -6.87 3.34
CA GLN A 42 15.55 -5.97 3.43
C GLN A 42 15.13 -4.51 3.18
N LEU A 43 16.01 -3.56 3.46
CA LEU A 43 15.69 -2.13 3.38
C LEU A 43 16.54 -1.41 2.32
N ASP A 44 16.75 -2.03 1.16
CA ASP A 44 17.52 -1.39 0.10
C ASP A 44 16.64 -0.49 -0.77
N THR A 45 15.55 -1.01 -1.33
CA THR A 45 14.75 -0.30 -2.34
C THR A 45 13.26 -0.27 -1.99
N LEU A 46 12.73 0.94 -1.83
CA LEU A 46 11.30 1.26 -1.75
C LEU A 46 10.79 1.74 -3.12
N VAL A 47 9.61 1.26 -3.55
CA VAL A 47 8.84 1.80 -4.67
C VAL A 47 7.43 2.17 -4.21
N ASP A 48 7.04 3.43 -4.30
CA ASP A 48 5.69 3.92 -3.97
C ASP A 48 4.89 4.18 -5.26
N LEU A 49 3.79 3.45 -5.46
CA LEU A 49 2.96 3.47 -6.67
C LEU A 49 1.70 4.32 -6.48
N GLY A 50 1.40 5.14 -7.49
CA GLY A 50 0.40 6.19 -7.34
C GLY A 50 0.80 7.14 -6.21
N CYS A 51 2.09 7.52 -6.18
CA CYS A 51 2.65 8.28 -5.07
C CYS A 51 2.07 9.69 -4.94
N GLY A 52 1.35 10.17 -5.97
CA GLY A 52 0.84 11.53 -6.06
C GLY A 52 1.97 12.54 -5.79
N PRO A 53 1.78 13.52 -4.88
CA PRO A 53 2.81 14.47 -4.51
C PRO A 53 3.91 13.87 -3.61
N GLY A 54 3.96 12.56 -3.38
CA GLY A 54 5.07 11.84 -2.73
C GLY A 54 4.96 11.69 -1.21
N GLN A 55 3.75 11.74 -0.64
CA GLN A 55 3.56 11.76 0.81
C GLN A 55 4.01 10.46 1.51
N ALA A 56 3.52 9.31 1.06
CA ALA A 56 3.90 8.00 1.62
C ALA A 56 5.37 7.67 1.33
N ALA A 57 5.83 7.90 0.10
CA ALA A 57 7.24 7.81 -0.26
C ALA A 57 8.15 8.58 0.72
N ARG A 58 7.86 9.85 1.03
CA ARG A 58 8.65 10.65 1.96
C ARG A 58 8.65 10.13 3.39
N ALA A 59 7.54 9.57 3.86
CA ALA A 59 7.45 9.04 5.22
C ALA A 59 8.27 7.75 5.39
N LEU A 60 8.34 6.91 4.35
CA LEU A 60 9.03 5.62 4.39
C LEU A 60 10.48 5.66 3.90
N ALA A 61 10.81 6.55 2.96
CA ALA A 61 12.14 6.66 2.36
C ALA A 61 13.31 6.73 3.37
N PRO A 62 13.21 7.40 4.54
CA PRO A 62 14.28 7.43 5.52
C PRO A 62 14.70 6.05 6.06
N GLN A 63 13.90 5.01 5.84
CA GLN A 63 14.21 3.64 6.24
C GLN A 63 14.94 2.83 5.15
N PHE A 64 14.90 3.28 3.89
CA PHE A 64 15.43 2.56 2.74
C PHE A 64 16.66 3.25 2.15
N LYS A 65 17.59 2.49 1.56
CA LYS A 65 18.78 3.06 0.90
C LYS A 65 18.43 3.85 -0.37
N THR A 66 17.40 3.41 -1.08
CA THR A 66 16.87 3.99 -2.33
C THR A 66 15.35 4.02 -2.24
N ALA A 67 14.74 5.11 -2.73
CA ALA A 67 13.30 5.23 -2.82
C ALA A 67 12.90 5.81 -4.18
N ILE A 68 11.85 5.23 -4.78
CA ILE A 68 11.29 5.65 -6.06
C ILE A 68 9.79 5.88 -5.89
N GLY A 69 9.30 7.06 -6.25
CA GLY A 69 7.86 7.34 -6.33
C GLY A 69 7.39 7.37 -7.77
N LEU A 70 6.38 6.59 -8.11
CA LEU A 70 5.80 6.48 -9.44
C LEU A 70 4.34 6.95 -9.44
N ASP A 71 4.00 7.82 -10.37
CA ASP A 71 2.62 8.27 -10.59
C ASP A 71 2.40 8.53 -12.08
N PRO A 72 1.21 8.21 -12.65
CA PRO A 72 0.89 8.54 -14.05
C PRO A 72 0.79 10.05 -14.31
N SER A 73 0.56 10.87 -13.28
CA SER A 73 0.32 12.30 -13.41
C SER A 73 1.63 13.09 -13.38
N ALA A 74 1.99 13.68 -14.52
CA ALA A 74 3.18 14.51 -14.64
C ALA A 74 3.15 15.74 -13.69
N SER A 75 1.97 16.30 -13.43
CA SER A 75 1.82 17.44 -12.51
C SER A 75 2.04 17.01 -11.06
N MET A 76 1.52 15.85 -10.64
CA MET A 76 1.79 15.30 -9.31
C MET A 76 3.28 14.99 -9.11
N ILE A 77 3.94 14.41 -10.13
CA ILE A 77 5.38 14.16 -10.10
C ILE A 77 6.18 15.46 -10.04
N SER A 78 5.77 16.51 -10.76
CA SER A 78 6.39 17.84 -10.66
C SER A 78 6.33 18.39 -9.23
N VAL A 79 5.15 18.30 -8.60
CA VAL A 79 4.97 18.70 -7.20
C VAL A 79 5.82 17.84 -6.26
N ALA A 80 5.84 16.51 -6.44
CA ALA A 80 6.64 15.60 -5.63
C ALA A 80 8.13 15.94 -5.68
N ARG A 81 8.67 16.22 -6.88
CA ARG A 81 10.06 16.66 -7.07
C ARG A 81 10.34 17.99 -6.37
N SER A 82 9.40 18.93 -6.43
CA SER A 82 9.54 20.23 -5.75
C SER A 82 9.56 20.12 -4.22
N LEU A 83 8.83 19.16 -3.67
CA LEU A 83 8.78 18.88 -2.22
C LEU A 83 9.97 18.04 -1.74
N GLY A 84 10.64 17.33 -2.65
CA GLY A 84 11.84 16.55 -2.36
C GLY A 84 11.57 15.37 -1.41
N GLY A 85 12.58 15.08 -0.57
CA GLY A 85 12.61 13.96 0.36
C GLY A 85 13.92 13.19 0.28
N GLU A 86 14.33 12.59 1.38
CA GLU A 86 15.63 11.92 1.52
C GLU A 86 15.48 10.47 1.99
N THR A 87 16.41 9.64 1.54
CA THR A 87 16.55 8.24 1.92
C THR A 87 17.42 8.08 3.17
N SER A 88 17.57 6.84 3.68
CA SER A 88 18.48 6.54 4.79
C SER A 88 19.95 6.88 4.49
N THR A 89 20.29 7.02 3.20
CA THR A 89 21.63 7.38 2.73
C THR A 89 21.75 8.85 2.32
N THR A 90 20.80 9.69 2.74
CA THR A 90 20.68 11.13 2.41
C THR A 90 20.63 11.44 0.91
N LYS A 91 20.39 10.43 0.06
CA LYS A 91 20.13 10.62 -1.36
C LYS A 91 18.67 11.05 -1.57
N PRO A 92 18.39 11.90 -2.57
CA PRO A 92 17.03 12.33 -2.88
C PRO A 92 16.16 11.15 -3.36
N ILE A 93 14.86 11.21 -3.06
CA ILE A 93 13.87 10.29 -3.61
C ILE A 93 13.76 10.52 -5.13
N ARG A 94 13.74 9.45 -5.93
CA ARG A 94 13.52 9.52 -7.38
C ARG A 94 12.02 9.51 -7.68
N PHE A 95 11.47 10.61 -8.19
CA PHE A 95 10.07 10.66 -8.63
C PHE A 95 9.97 10.62 -10.15
N GLU A 96 9.16 9.72 -10.71
CA GLU A 96 9.07 9.49 -12.15
C GLU A 96 7.63 9.23 -12.62
N VAL A 97 7.36 9.58 -13.88
CA VAL A 97 6.06 9.32 -14.51
C VAL A 97 5.99 7.87 -14.97
N SER A 98 5.19 7.06 -14.28
CA SER A 98 4.92 5.67 -14.64
C SER A 98 3.60 5.24 -14.02
N ALA A 99 2.81 4.49 -14.79
CA ALA A 99 1.64 3.79 -14.27
C ALA A 99 2.08 2.63 -13.37
N ALA A 100 1.19 2.19 -12.46
CA ALA A 100 1.42 1.01 -11.63
C ALA A 100 1.52 -0.26 -12.49
N GLU A 101 0.76 -0.29 -13.58
CA GLU A 101 0.77 -1.33 -14.60
C GLU A 101 2.06 -1.33 -15.41
N GLU A 102 2.90 -0.28 -15.38
CA GLU A 102 4.23 -0.29 -16.02
C GLU A 102 5.37 -0.52 -15.03
N LEU A 103 5.16 -0.10 -13.79
CA LEU A 103 6.07 -0.36 -12.67
C LEU A 103 7.52 0.00 -12.98
N GLY A 104 7.72 1.12 -13.68
CA GLY A 104 9.03 1.65 -14.02
C GLY A 104 9.75 0.94 -15.17
N ALA A 105 9.12 -0.01 -15.89
CA ALA A 105 9.70 -0.66 -17.07
C ALA A 105 9.97 0.34 -18.22
N ASN A 106 9.22 1.44 -18.26
CA ASN A 106 9.36 2.53 -19.23
C ASN A 106 10.48 3.53 -18.87
N LEU A 107 11.17 3.37 -17.74
CA LEU A 107 12.18 4.30 -17.26
C LEU A 107 13.58 3.98 -17.81
N ASN A 108 14.48 4.95 -17.68
CA ASN A 108 15.90 4.75 -17.95
C ASN A 108 16.76 5.21 -16.75
N PRO A 109 17.40 4.31 -15.99
CA PRO A 109 17.26 2.86 -16.08
C PRO A 109 15.87 2.41 -15.63
N ALA A 110 15.40 1.31 -16.22
CA ALA A 110 14.18 0.62 -15.81
C ALA A 110 14.35 0.01 -14.41
N ILE A 111 13.24 -0.20 -13.70
CA ILE A 111 13.26 -0.99 -12.47
C ILE A 111 13.54 -2.45 -12.86
N ALA A 112 14.62 -3.02 -12.32
CA ALA A 112 15.04 -4.36 -12.67
C ALA A 112 14.21 -5.43 -11.94
N ASP A 113 14.18 -6.62 -12.51
CA ASP A 113 13.65 -7.82 -11.87
C ASP A 113 14.38 -8.07 -10.54
N GLU A 114 13.64 -8.53 -9.54
CA GLU A 114 14.16 -8.87 -8.20
C GLU A 114 15.06 -7.78 -7.58
N SER A 115 14.68 -6.51 -7.74
CA SER A 115 15.45 -5.36 -7.24
C SER A 115 14.75 -4.54 -6.16
N VAL A 116 13.45 -4.80 -5.92
CA VAL A 116 12.60 -4.03 -4.99
C VAL A 116 12.34 -4.83 -3.71
N ASP A 117 12.49 -4.19 -2.55
CA ASP A 117 12.19 -4.81 -1.26
C ASP A 117 10.74 -4.57 -0.83
N LEU A 118 10.28 -3.32 -0.93
CA LEU A 118 8.93 -2.93 -0.55
C LEU A 118 8.28 -2.11 -1.67
N ILE A 119 7.11 -2.55 -2.10
CA ILE A 119 6.19 -1.78 -2.93
C ILE A 119 5.10 -1.22 -2.03
N THR A 120 4.78 0.06 -2.13
CA THR A 120 3.64 0.68 -1.45
C THR A 120 2.61 1.23 -2.43
N ALA A 121 1.34 1.24 -2.03
CA ALA A 121 0.27 1.93 -2.75
C ALA A 121 -0.69 2.57 -1.74
N ALA A 122 -0.50 3.87 -1.52
CA ALA A 122 -1.28 4.66 -0.57
C ALA A 122 -2.50 5.27 -1.26
N THR A 123 -3.70 4.78 -0.96
CA THR A 123 -4.97 5.29 -1.50
C THR A 123 -5.06 5.30 -3.05
N SER A 124 -4.31 4.43 -3.74
CA SER A 124 -4.19 4.43 -5.20
C SER A 124 -4.58 3.10 -5.87
N ALA A 125 -4.47 1.99 -5.15
CA ALA A 125 -4.59 0.64 -5.71
C ALA A 125 -5.95 0.34 -6.38
N HIS A 126 -7.04 0.97 -5.96
CA HIS A 126 -8.36 0.81 -6.60
C HIS A 126 -8.44 1.37 -8.03
N TRP A 127 -7.41 2.08 -8.51
CA TRP A 127 -7.33 2.56 -9.89
C TRP A 127 -6.48 1.66 -10.80
N PHE A 128 -5.83 0.64 -10.24
CA PHE A 128 -4.92 -0.22 -10.97
C PHE A 128 -5.68 -1.32 -11.71
N ASP A 129 -5.15 -1.73 -12.85
CA ASP A 129 -5.44 -3.05 -13.40
C ASP A 129 -4.67 -4.12 -12.60
N MET A 130 -5.38 -4.84 -11.73
CA MET A 130 -4.78 -5.84 -10.84
C MET A 130 -4.29 -7.09 -11.58
N ASP A 131 -4.90 -7.44 -12.72
CA ASP A 131 -4.46 -8.57 -13.55
C ASP A 131 -3.07 -8.29 -14.17
N ILE A 132 -2.74 -7.01 -14.41
CA ILE A 132 -1.42 -6.59 -14.92
C ILE A 132 -0.45 -6.28 -13.79
N PHE A 133 -0.91 -5.63 -12.72
CA PHE A 133 -0.07 -5.17 -11.63
C PHE A 133 0.58 -6.33 -10.85
N TRP A 134 -0.18 -7.35 -10.44
CA TRP A 134 0.34 -8.40 -9.57
C TRP A 134 1.50 -9.20 -10.19
N PRO A 135 1.43 -9.64 -11.47
CA PRO A 135 2.57 -10.29 -12.13
C PRO A 135 3.82 -9.40 -12.18
N LYS A 136 3.67 -8.11 -12.50
CA LYS A 136 4.80 -7.16 -12.53
C LYS A 136 5.38 -6.90 -11.15
N ALA A 137 4.53 -6.77 -10.12
CA ALA A 137 4.98 -6.65 -8.74
C ALA A 137 5.80 -7.88 -8.31
N ALA A 138 5.32 -9.09 -8.63
CA ALA A 138 6.05 -10.32 -8.35
C ALA A 138 7.38 -10.40 -9.11
N GLN A 139 7.45 -9.90 -10.35
CA GLN A 139 8.68 -9.87 -11.14
C GLN A 139 9.76 -8.97 -10.51
N VAL A 140 9.42 -7.75 -10.11
CA VAL A 140 10.42 -6.80 -9.58
C VAL A 140 10.77 -7.01 -8.12
N LEU A 141 9.89 -7.65 -7.33
CA LEU A 141 10.14 -7.88 -5.92
C LEU A 141 11.27 -8.89 -5.75
N LYS A 142 12.19 -8.61 -4.83
CA LYS A 142 13.13 -9.61 -4.34
C LYS A 142 12.38 -10.74 -3.62
N PRO A 143 12.94 -11.96 -3.56
CA PRO A 143 12.46 -12.99 -2.65
C PRO A 143 12.35 -12.49 -1.20
N GLY A 144 11.18 -12.61 -0.58
CA GLY A 144 10.85 -12.07 0.74
C GLY A 144 10.50 -10.57 0.77
N GLY A 145 10.44 -9.91 -0.39
CA GLY A 145 9.90 -8.57 -0.53
C GLY A 145 8.38 -8.53 -0.30
N SER A 146 7.81 -7.33 -0.19
CA SER A 146 6.39 -7.15 0.14
C SER A 146 5.71 -6.09 -0.71
N VAL A 147 4.40 -6.25 -0.91
CA VAL A 147 3.50 -5.19 -1.36
C VAL A 147 2.64 -4.77 -0.17
N ALA A 148 2.65 -3.50 0.18
CA ALA A 148 1.79 -2.91 1.21
C ALA A 148 0.82 -1.91 0.57
N ILE A 149 -0.47 -2.19 0.68
CA ILE A 149 -1.55 -1.41 0.07
C ILE A 149 -2.48 -0.93 1.17
N TRP A 150 -2.80 0.36 1.21
CA TRP A 150 -3.75 0.88 2.19
C TRP A 150 -4.70 1.91 1.59
N VAL A 151 -5.83 2.08 2.26
CA VAL A 151 -6.83 3.08 1.91
C VAL A 151 -7.64 3.47 3.14
N ASN A 152 -8.13 4.71 3.13
CA ASN A 152 -9.21 5.10 4.02
C ASN A 152 -10.54 4.55 3.51
N GLY A 153 -11.38 4.09 4.43
CA GLY A 153 -12.75 3.67 4.15
C GLY A 153 -13.74 4.79 4.40
N GLU A 154 -14.90 4.38 4.91
CA GLU A 154 -15.96 5.28 5.33
C GLU A 154 -15.45 6.35 6.29
N THR A 155 -15.80 7.59 5.98
CA THR A 155 -15.63 8.77 6.83
C THR A 155 -16.99 9.22 7.36
N ARG A 156 -17.08 9.43 8.68
CA ARG A 156 -18.29 9.87 9.38
C ARG A 156 -18.02 11.15 10.15
N ILE A 157 -19.08 11.93 10.36
CA ILE A 157 -19.07 13.05 11.29
C ILE A 157 -18.91 12.49 12.71
N HIS A 158 -17.86 12.91 13.39
CA HIS A 158 -17.60 12.48 14.77
C HIS A 158 -18.70 13.01 15.69
N SER A 159 -19.05 12.22 16.71
CA SER A 159 -20.17 12.53 17.61
C SER A 159 -19.98 13.78 18.47
N SER A 160 -18.76 14.33 18.53
CA SER A 160 -18.50 15.61 19.22
C SER A 160 -18.99 16.83 18.45
N VAL A 161 -19.29 16.70 17.15
CA VAL A 161 -19.76 17.83 16.34
C VAL A 161 -21.20 18.17 16.74
N PRO A 162 -21.51 19.45 17.05
CA PRO A 162 -22.88 19.87 17.31
C PRO A 162 -23.80 19.51 16.13
N ASN A 163 -24.94 18.88 16.42
CA ASN A 163 -25.85 18.30 15.40
C ASN A 163 -25.23 17.21 14.50
N ALA A 164 -24.20 16.48 14.96
CA ALA A 164 -23.49 15.44 14.19
C ALA A 164 -24.40 14.47 13.42
N ALA A 165 -25.45 13.92 14.04
CA ALA A 165 -26.34 12.95 13.39
C ALA A 165 -27.13 13.56 12.22
N THR A 166 -27.61 14.80 12.38
CA THR A 166 -28.32 15.53 11.33
C THR A 166 -27.35 15.93 10.21
N ILE A 167 -26.16 16.41 10.56
CA ILE A 167 -25.11 16.72 9.58
C ILE A 167 -24.71 15.47 8.79
N GLN A 168 -24.54 14.32 9.45
CA GLN A 168 -24.24 13.04 8.80
C GLN A 168 -25.35 12.65 7.81
N THR A 169 -26.62 12.88 8.16
CA THR A 169 -27.76 12.61 7.28
C THR A 169 -27.68 13.48 6.01
N ILE A 170 -27.35 14.77 6.16
CA ILE A 170 -27.18 15.67 5.02
C ILE A 170 -25.98 15.24 4.16
N VAL A 171 -24.80 15.00 4.75
CA VAL A 171 -23.62 14.53 4.00
C VAL A 171 -23.92 13.25 3.21
N THR A 172 -24.65 12.32 3.83
CA THR A 172 -25.07 11.06 3.17
C THR A 172 -26.02 11.34 2.01
N ARG A 173 -27.00 12.22 2.20
CA ARG A 173 -27.92 12.66 1.14
C ARG A 173 -27.17 13.26 -0.05
N TYR A 174 -26.26 14.22 0.20
CA TYR A 174 -25.44 14.83 -0.85
C TYR A 174 -24.63 13.78 -1.63
N ARG A 175 -24.09 12.77 -0.93
CA ARG A 175 -23.38 11.67 -1.58
C ARG A 175 -24.29 10.84 -2.51
N VAL A 176 -25.49 10.48 -2.04
CA VAL A 176 -26.40 9.56 -2.75
C VAL A 176 -27.22 10.26 -3.83
N GLU A 177 -27.60 11.52 -3.63
CA GLU A 177 -28.46 12.26 -4.55
C GLU A 177 -27.65 13.08 -5.55
N ASP A 178 -26.68 13.87 -5.08
CA ASP A 178 -25.92 14.79 -5.94
C ASP A 178 -24.66 14.15 -6.55
N LEU A 179 -23.93 13.32 -5.79
CA LEU A 179 -22.63 12.76 -6.23
C LEU A 179 -22.70 11.36 -6.84
N ALA A 180 -23.83 10.65 -6.73
CA ALA A 180 -23.89 9.24 -7.15
C ALA A 180 -23.50 9.02 -8.62
N ARG A 181 -23.82 9.97 -9.51
CA ARG A 181 -23.46 9.90 -10.94
C ARG A 181 -21.97 10.15 -11.22
N PHE A 182 -21.25 10.69 -10.25
CA PHE A 182 -19.83 11.05 -10.35
C PHE A 182 -18.93 10.06 -9.60
N LEU A 183 -19.52 9.08 -8.91
CA LEU A 183 -18.81 7.94 -8.31
C LEU A 183 -18.43 6.93 -9.39
N GLN A 184 -17.26 6.31 -9.22
CA GLN A 184 -16.79 5.18 -10.00
C GLN A 184 -16.56 3.97 -9.09
N ALA A 185 -16.44 2.78 -9.67
CA ALA A 185 -16.24 1.54 -8.92
C ALA A 185 -15.06 1.60 -7.92
N GLY A 186 -13.96 2.27 -8.29
CA GLY A 186 -12.82 2.47 -7.40
C GLY A 186 -13.16 3.29 -6.14
N ASN A 187 -14.10 4.25 -6.23
CA ASN A 187 -14.57 4.99 -5.07
C ASN A 187 -15.33 4.09 -4.09
N ASP A 188 -16.10 3.12 -4.59
CA ASP A 188 -16.84 2.17 -3.72
C ASP A 188 -15.89 1.14 -3.09
N MET A 189 -14.88 0.68 -3.83
CA MET A 189 -13.79 -0.17 -3.28
C MET A 189 -13.01 0.53 -2.17
N SER A 190 -12.73 1.84 -2.30
CA SER A 190 -12.12 2.61 -1.22
C SER A 190 -13.03 2.62 0.01
N GLN A 191 -14.32 2.94 -0.16
CA GLN A 191 -15.27 3.07 0.95
C GLN A 191 -15.49 1.78 1.72
N ASN A 192 -15.43 0.62 1.05
CA ASN A 192 -15.55 -0.68 1.70
C ASN A 192 -14.21 -1.23 2.24
N CYS A 193 -13.19 -0.37 2.36
CA CYS A 193 -11.87 -0.74 2.83
C CYS A 193 -11.26 -1.88 2.00
N TYR A 194 -11.32 -1.83 0.67
CA TYR A 194 -10.77 -2.89 -0.20
C TYR A 194 -11.29 -4.29 0.17
N ALA A 195 -12.57 -4.41 0.47
CA ALA A 195 -13.19 -5.72 0.65
C ALA A 195 -13.20 -6.51 -0.68
N ASP A 196 -13.40 -5.80 -1.79
CA ASP A 196 -13.55 -6.38 -3.13
C ASP A 196 -12.35 -6.10 -4.05
N LEU A 197 -11.21 -5.69 -3.48
CA LEU A 197 -9.99 -5.44 -4.27
C LEU A 197 -9.43 -6.78 -4.76
N PRO A 198 -9.22 -6.99 -6.08
CA PRO A 198 -8.65 -8.24 -6.58
C PRO A 198 -7.24 -8.47 -6.04
N LEU A 199 -7.06 -9.56 -5.32
CA LEU A 199 -5.81 -10.04 -4.74
C LEU A 199 -5.10 -11.04 -5.68
N PRO A 200 -3.79 -11.31 -5.49
CA PRO A 200 -3.00 -12.13 -6.42
C PRO A 200 -3.57 -13.52 -6.72
N TRP A 201 -4.34 -14.10 -5.79
CA TRP A 201 -4.96 -15.42 -5.94
C TRP A 201 -6.42 -15.37 -6.42
N THR A 202 -6.99 -14.17 -6.60
CA THR A 202 -8.37 -13.96 -7.04
C THR A 202 -8.47 -13.34 -8.44
N ILE A 203 -7.36 -12.84 -8.99
CA ILE A 203 -7.30 -12.35 -10.38
C ILE A 203 -7.41 -13.50 -11.39
N SER A 204 -7.56 -13.17 -12.67
CA SER A 204 -7.84 -14.13 -13.75
C SER A 204 -6.73 -15.17 -13.90
N ASN A 205 -5.47 -14.75 -13.70
CA ASN A 205 -4.30 -15.63 -13.70
C ASN A 205 -3.56 -15.49 -12.36
N PRO A 206 -3.82 -16.38 -11.38
CA PRO A 206 -3.20 -16.29 -10.07
C PRO A 206 -1.67 -16.24 -10.10
N VAL A 207 -1.07 -15.42 -9.23
CA VAL A 207 0.40 -15.26 -9.12
C VAL A 207 0.94 -16.12 -7.98
N ALA A 208 1.54 -17.27 -8.30
CA ALA A 208 1.94 -18.29 -7.34
C ALA A 208 3.04 -17.86 -6.36
N GLU A 209 3.84 -16.87 -6.76
CA GLU A 209 4.93 -16.27 -6.00
C GLU A 209 4.42 -15.39 -4.85
N LEU A 210 3.18 -14.91 -4.92
CA LEU A 210 2.56 -14.07 -3.88
C LEU A 210 1.59 -14.92 -3.05
N GLU A 211 1.83 -15.04 -1.76
CA GLU A 211 1.18 -16.06 -0.93
C GLU A 211 -0.04 -15.58 -0.14
N GLU A 212 -1.19 -16.25 -0.32
CA GLU A 212 -2.40 -16.02 0.46
C GLU A 212 -2.22 -16.30 1.96
N SER A 213 -1.46 -17.33 2.33
CA SER A 213 -1.22 -17.67 3.74
C SER A 213 -0.47 -16.57 4.51
N SER A 214 0.32 -15.76 3.79
CA SER A 214 1.08 -14.62 4.33
C SER A 214 0.26 -13.33 4.36
N PHE A 215 -0.98 -13.36 3.88
CA PHE A 215 -1.83 -12.19 3.75
C PHE A 215 -2.12 -11.58 5.11
N PHE A 216 -1.64 -10.36 5.29
CA PHE A 216 -1.94 -9.58 6.48
C PHE A 216 -2.98 -8.52 6.15
N ARG A 217 -4.04 -8.47 6.95
CA ARG A 217 -5.07 -7.45 6.87
C ARG A 217 -5.29 -6.81 8.24
N ARG A 218 -5.02 -5.52 8.35
CA ARG A 218 -5.33 -4.72 9.54
C ARG A 218 -6.40 -3.70 9.21
N HIS A 219 -7.43 -3.64 10.04
CA HIS A 219 -8.48 -2.62 9.97
C HIS A 219 -8.30 -1.60 11.08
N TRP A 220 -8.54 -0.34 10.75
CA TRP A 220 -8.78 0.76 11.67
C TRP A 220 -10.28 1.03 11.68
N LYS A 221 -10.88 0.96 12.87
CA LYS A 221 -12.30 1.22 13.10
C LYS A 221 -12.52 2.72 13.32
N SER A 222 -13.78 3.13 13.36
CA SER A 222 -14.15 4.48 13.81
C SER A 222 -13.55 4.76 15.18
N GLY A 223 -12.87 5.90 15.32
CA GLY A 223 -12.16 6.28 16.54
C GLY A 223 -10.72 5.76 16.65
N ASP A 224 -10.25 4.90 15.75
CA ASP A 224 -8.82 4.53 15.68
C ASP A 224 -8.02 5.60 14.91
N ASP A 225 -6.75 5.78 15.27
CA ASP A 225 -5.85 6.72 14.60
C ASP A 225 -5.33 6.15 13.26
N PHE A 226 -6.11 6.31 12.19
CA PHE A 226 -5.66 6.05 10.82
C PHE A 226 -4.83 7.22 10.24
N PHE A 227 -5.26 8.46 10.53
CA PHE A 227 -4.54 9.70 10.20
C PHE A 227 -3.88 10.29 11.45
N LYS A 228 -2.84 11.14 11.30
CA LYS A 228 -2.00 11.70 12.40
C LYS A 228 -2.78 12.43 13.50
N SER A 229 -4.02 12.79 13.24
CA SER A 229 -4.92 13.46 14.17
C SER A 229 -6.36 13.11 13.80
N HIS A 230 -7.27 13.07 14.79
CA HIS A 230 -8.68 13.30 14.51
C HIS A 230 -8.79 14.58 13.67
N VAL A 231 -9.29 14.47 12.45
CA VAL A 231 -9.33 15.58 11.50
C VAL A 231 -10.38 16.56 12.01
N SER A 232 -9.93 17.58 12.76
CA SER A 232 -10.74 18.70 13.20
C SER A 232 -10.39 19.91 12.35
N LEU A 233 -11.33 20.36 11.54
CA LEU A 233 -11.15 21.41 10.55
C LEU A 233 -12.19 22.50 10.79
N ASN A 234 -11.83 23.76 10.54
CA ASN A 234 -12.85 24.77 10.29
C ASN A 234 -13.53 24.51 8.92
N LEU A 235 -14.60 25.24 8.61
CA LEU A 235 -15.35 25.01 7.38
C LEU A 235 -14.52 25.26 6.10
N ASP A 236 -13.57 26.19 6.13
CA ASP A 236 -12.67 26.45 5.00
C ASP A 236 -11.72 25.27 4.77
N GLY A 237 -11.10 24.75 5.83
CA GLY A 237 -10.26 23.55 5.75
C GLY A 237 -11.06 22.31 5.31
N PHE A 238 -12.33 22.22 5.72
CA PHE A 238 -13.23 21.16 5.25
C PHE A 238 -13.59 21.33 3.76
N GLU A 239 -13.80 22.55 3.27
CA GLU A 239 -13.97 22.85 1.84
C GLU A 239 -12.77 22.40 1.01
N ASP A 240 -11.57 22.75 1.48
CA ASP A 240 -10.30 22.38 0.86
C ASP A 240 -10.14 20.86 0.80
N MET A 241 -10.43 20.17 1.91
CA MET A 241 -10.38 18.71 1.97
C MET A 241 -11.36 18.07 0.98
N LEU A 242 -12.63 18.50 0.97
CA LEU A 242 -13.66 18.01 0.06
C LEU A 242 -13.29 18.26 -1.40
N SER A 243 -12.63 19.37 -1.70
CA SER A 243 -12.17 19.72 -3.06
C SER A 243 -11.11 18.75 -3.60
N THR A 244 -10.52 17.89 -2.76
CA THR A 244 -9.58 16.84 -3.19
C THR A 244 -10.25 15.51 -3.57
N PHE A 245 -11.58 15.40 -3.47
CA PHE A 245 -12.31 14.16 -3.72
C PHE A 245 -12.67 14.09 -5.21
N SER A 246 -12.24 13.02 -5.91
CA SER A 246 -12.43 12.92 -7.36
C SER A 246 -13.88 13.07 -7.85
N PRO A 247 -14.93 12.58 -7.13
CA PRO A 247 -16.31 12.81 -7.53
C PRO A 247 -16.71 14.30 -7.52
N ILE A 248 -16.15 15.09 -6.59
CA ILE A 248 -16.39 16.54 -6.53
C ILE A 248 -15.72 17.23 -7.72
N THR A 249 -14.50 16.83 -8.09
CA THR A 249 -13.85 17.35 -9.30
C THR A 249 -14.70 17.08 -10.54
N ARG A 250 -15.18 15.85 -10.74
CA ARG A 250 -16.04 15.51 -11.88
C ARG A 250 -17.38 16.24 -11.85
N TRP A 251 -17.96 16.44 -10.66
CA TRP A 251 -19.17 17.24 -10.52
C TRP A 251 -18.93 18.68 -10.99
N ARG A 252 -17.82 19.30 -10.58
CA ARG A 252 -17.44 20.66 -10.99
C ARG A 252 -17.16 20.76 -12.50
N GLU A 253 -16.52 19.76 -13.09
CA GLU A 253 -16.31 19.68 -14.54
C GLU A 253 -17.64 19.62 -15.33
N ALA A 254 -18.66 18.95 -14.77
CA ALA A 254 -19.98 18.86 -15.38
C ALA A 254 -20.87 20.09 -15.14
N HIS A 255 -20.52 20.94 -14.17
CA HIS A 255 -21.30 22.13 -13.77
C HIS A 255 -20.42 23.39 -13.69
N PRO A 256 -19.70 23.77 -14.77
CA PRO A 256 -18.72 24.85 -14.73
C PRO A 256 -19.32 26.20 -14.31
N ASP A 257 -20.58 26.47 -14.67
CA ASP A 257 -21.28 27.71 -14.33
C ASP A 257 -21.66 27.82 -12.84
N ASP A 258 -21.74 26.68 -12.13
CA ASP A 258 -22.06 26.64 -10.71
C ASP A 258 -20.81 26.75 -9.83
N VAL A 259 -19.61 26.43 -10.36
CA VAL A 259 -18.36 26.38 -9.58
C VAL A 259 -18.06 27.74 -8.95
N GLY A 260 -17.87 27.73 -7.62
CA GLY A 260 -17.56 28.94 -6.85
C GLY A 260 -18.77 29.86 -6.60
N THR A 261 -19.95 29.57 -7.14
CA THR A 261 -21.20 30.29 -6.86
C THR A 261 -21.93 29.70 -5.64
N GLU A 262 -23.09 30.26 -5.28
CA GLU A 262 -23.95 29.67 -4.23
C GLU A 262 -24.54 28.30 -4.61
N ASN A 263 -24.51 27.94 -5.89
CA ASN A 263 -24.96 26.64 -6.39
C ASN A 263 -23.88 25.55 -6.32
N ASP A 264 -22.61 25.91 -6.10
CA ASP A 264 -21.51 24.94 -5.96
C ASP A 264 -21.88 23.92 -4.88
N LEU A 265 -21.78 22.65 -5.22
CA LEU A 265 -22.19 21.54 -4.37
C LEU A 265 -21.55 21.60 -2.98
N VAL A 266 -20.25 21.91 -2.92
CA VAL A 266 -19.51 21.98 -1.66
C VAL A 266 -19.99 23.19 -0.86
N LYS A 267 -20.22 24.34 -1.51
CA LYS A 267 -20.73 25.54 -0.84
C LYS A 267 -22.14 25.36 -0.28
N ARG A 268 -23.02 24.67 -1.01
CA ARG A 268 -24.37 24.30 -0.51
C ARG A 268 -24.27 23.42 0.74
N LEU A 269 -23.43 22.38 0.71
CA LEU A 269 -23.21 21.52 1.86
C LEU A 269 -22.67 22.30 3.07
N LEU A 270 -21.66 23.15 2.88
CA LEU A 270 -21.08 23.96 3.96
C LEU A 270 -22.08 24.96 4.55
N LYS A 271 -22.98 25.51 3.73
CA LYS A 271 -24.07 26.37 4.20
C LYS A 271 -25.04 25.60 5.11
N ASP A 272 -25.46 24.40 4.69
CA ASP A 272 -26.34 23.54 5.49
C ASP A 272 -25.67 23.15 6.82
N ILE A 273 -24.39 22.78 6.78
CA ILE A 273 -23.60 22.45 7.97
C ILE A 273 -23.51 23.65 8.93
N ARG A 274 -23.17 24.83 8.41
CA ARG A 274 -23.07 26.06 9.20
C ARG A 274 -24.38 26.37 9.92
N GLN A 275 -25.49 26.32 9.18
CA GLN A 275 -26.81 26.56 9.76
C GLN A 275 -27.10 25.57 10.90
N LEU A 276 -26.84 24.27 10.69
CA LEU A 276 -27.06 23.26 11.72
C LEU A 276 -26.17 23.47 12.95
N GLN A 277 -24.93 23.93 12.79
CA GLN A 277 -24.07 24.24 13.94
C GLN A 277 -24.57 25.47 14.71
N HIS A 278 -25.03 26.51 14.00
CA HIS A 278 -25.62 27.70 14.64
C HIS A 278 -26.91 27.37 15.38
N GLU A 279 -27.76 26.51 14.83
CA GLU A 279 -28.97 25.99 15.51
C GLU A 279 -28.64 25.22 16.79
N ALA A 280 -27.45 24.62 16.87
CA ALA A 280 -26.93 23.96 18.06
C ALA A 280 -26.17 24.90 19.03
N GLY A 281 -26.14 26.20 18.75
CA GLY A 281 -25.51 27.22 19.60
C GLY A 281 -24.02 27.44 19.35
N VAL A 282 -23.47 27.01 18.21
CA VAL A 282 -22.11 27.38 17.80
C VAL A 282 -22.10 28.82 17.30
N GLU A 283 -21.20 29.65 17.82
CA GLU A 283 -21.09 31.05 17.40
C GLU A 283 -20.46 31.19 16.01
N PRO A 284 -20.80 32.24 15.23
CA PRO A 284 -20.19 32.47 13.92
C PRO A 284 -18.65 32.59 14.00
N GLY A 285 -17.96 31.79 13.21
CA GLY A 285 -16.49 31.72 13.20
C GLY A 285 -15.91 30.64 14.12
N GLU A 286 -16.73 29.99 14.95
CA GLU A 286 -16.32 28.87 15.82
C GLU A 286 -16.70 27.50 15.23
N GLU A 287 -17.19 27.46 13.98
CA GLU A 287 -17.63 26.22 13.35
C GLU A 287 -16.47 25.26 13.09
N LEU A 288 -16.60 24.05 13.63
CA LEU A 288 -15.62 22.97 13.49
C LEU A 288 -16.30 21.69 13.02
N ILE A 289 -15.61 20.96 12.14
CA ILE A 289 -15.98 19.63 11.69
C ILE A 289 -14.90 18.67 12.15
N SER A 290 -15.30 17.68 12.93
CA SER A 290 -14.46 16.55 13.31
C SER A 290 -14.93 15.30 12.59
N LEU A 291 -13.99 14.53 12.05
CA LEU A 291 -14.26 13.33 11.25
C LEU A 291 -13.63 12.08 11.87
N ASP A 292 -14.39 11.00 11.87
CA ASP A 292 -13.88 9.65 12.09
C ASP A 292 -13.72 8.95 10.75
N THR A 293 -12.56 8.34 10.53
CA THR A 293 -12.30 7.63 9.28
C THR A 293 -11.79 6.24 9.57
N THR A 294 -12.45 5.25 8.98
CA THR A 294 -11.96 3.88 8.96
C THR A 294 -10.83 3.73 7.96
N GLY A 295 -10.08 2.64 8.05
CA GLY A 295 -9.07 2.34 7.03
C GLY A 295 -8.60 0.91 7.09
N VAL A 296 -7.83 0.53 6.08
CA VAL A 296 -7.26 -0.81 5.99
C VAL A 296 -5.83 -0.76 5.49
N LEU A 297 -5.02 -1.69 5.99
CA LEU A 297 -3.71 -2.05 5.44
C LEU A 297 -3.75 -3.51 5.04
N LEU A 298 -3.34 -3.78 3.81
CA LEU A 298 -3.09 -5.08 3.23
C LEU A 298 -1.59 -5.24 3.02
N VAL A 299 -0.99 -6.34 3.48
CA VAL A 299 0.40 -6.67 3.17
C VAL A 299 0.46 -8.09 2.60
N ILE A 300 1.07 -8.21 1.42
CA ILE A 300 1.28 -9.46 0.70
C ILE A 300 2.79 -9.64 0.51
N LYS A 301 3.30 -10.85 0.72
CA LYS A 301 4.73 -11.16 0.57
C LYS A 301 5.01 -12.02 -0.66
N LYS A 302 6.19 -11.80 -1.26
CA LYS A 302 6.76 -12.70 -2.26
C LYS A 302 7.52 -13.83 -1.58
N LYS A 303 7.22 -15.08 -1.95
CA LYS A 303 7.87 -16.27 -1.42
C LYS A 303 9.39 -16.23 -1.60
N ARG A 304 10.09 -16.75 -0.60
CA ARG A 304 11.54 -17.01 -0.65
C ARG A 304 11.81 -18.50 -0.62
N PHE A 305 12.37 -19.01 -1.71
CA PHE A 305 12.88 -20.37 -1.81
C PHE A 305 14.37 -20.38 -1.46
N LEU A 306 14.78 -21.33 -0.64
CA LEU A 306 16.18 -21.66 -0.41
C LEU A 306 16.44 -23.06 -0.94
N ILE A 307 17.34 -23.17 -1.92
CA ILE A 307 17.73 -24.45 -2.49
C ILE A 307 19.15 -24.77 -2.05
N ILE A 308 19.33 -25.95 -1.46
CA ILE A 308 20.62 -26.51 -1.05
C ILE A 308 20.79 -27.83 -1.81
N SER A 309 21.98 -28.09 -2.32
CA SER A 309 22.29 -29.32 -3.05
C SER A 309 23.53 -29.99 -2.51
N ASP A 310 23.52 -31.33 -2.50
CA ASP A 310 24.71 -32.19 -2.33
C ASP A 310 25.58 -31.82 -1.12
N THR A 311 25.03 -31.98 0.07
CA THR A 311 25.74 -31.67 1.33
C THR A 311 26.69 -32.79 1.73
N HIS A 312 26.44 -34.03 1.32
CA HIS A 312 27.32 -35.18 1.61
C HIS A 312 27.68 -35.40 3.09
N GLY A 313 26.77 -35.06 4.02
CA GLY A 313 27.00 -35.11 5.46
C GLY A 313 27.82 -33.93 6.00
N GLU A 314 28.29 -33.06 5.12
CA GLU A 314 29.00 -31.83 5.47
C GLU A 314 27.98 -30.70 5.67
N GLY A 315 28.09 -29.96 6.77
CA GLY A 315 27.28 -28.77 6.98
C GLY A 315 27.63 -27.65 5.99
N LEU A 316 26.75 -26.65 5.86
CA LEU A 316 27.06 -25.47 5.04
C LEU A 316 28.28 -24.71 5.59
N PRO A 317 29.25 -24.32 4.74
CA PRO A 317 30.33 -23.42 5.13
C PRO A 317 29.75 -22.11 5.70
N THR A 318 30.41 -21.51 6.68
CA THR A 318 29.91 -20.33 7.39
C THR A 318 29.50 -19.18 6.46
N ALA A 319 30.22 -18.98 5.35
CA ALA A 319 29.91 -17.94 4.36
C ALA A 319 28.61 -18.18 3.57
N PHE A 320 28.09 -19.41 3.56
CA PHE A 320 26.88 -19.80 2.84
C PHE A 320 25.73 -20.16 3.77
N ARG A 321 25.91 -20.01 5.10
CA ARG A 321 24.82 -20.24 6.04
C ARG A 321 23.80 -19.11 5.90
N PRO A 322 22.54 -19.42 5.58
CA PRO A 322 21.51 -18.39 5.46
C PRO A 322 21.24 -17.77 6.84
N ASP A 323 21.35 -16.45 6.93
CA ASP A 323 20.94 -15.66 8.10
C ASP A 323 19.51 -15.13 7.99
N PHE A 324 18.86 -15.42 6.85
CA PHE A 324 17.50 -15.04 6.54
C PHE A 324 16.50 -16.19 6.72
N TYR A 325 15.22 -15.83 6.79
CA TYR A 325 14.11 -16.77 6.79
C TYR A 325 13.71 -17.13 5.34
N ALA A 326 13.38 -18.39 5.07
CA ALA A 326 12.82 -18.86 3.80
C ALA A 326 11.42 -19.45 4.00
N ASP A 327 10.54 -19.31 3.02
CA ASP A 327 9.20 -19.94 3.09
C ASP A 327 9.32 -21.44 2.82
N VAL A 328 10.15 -21.79 1.83
CA VAL A 328 10.41 -23.18 1.43
C VAL A 328 11.90 -23.41 1.31
N LEU A 329 12.42 -24.34 2.12
CA LEU A 329 13.74 -24.92 1.94
C LEU A 329 13.59 -26.22 1.14
N ILE A 330 14.37 -26.36 0.08
CA ILE A 330 14.51 -27.59 -0.69
C ILE A 330 15.96 -28.03 -0.57
N HIS A 331 16.20 -29.16 0.07
CA HIS A 331 17.44 -29.90 -0.10
C HIS A 331 17.23 -30.91 -1.23
N CYS A 332 18.06 -30.85 -2.27
CA CYS A 332 17.98 -31.75 -3.42
C CYS A 332 19.35 -32.39 -3.69
N GLY A 333 19.40 -33.69 -3.92
CA GLY A 333 20.66 -34.40 -4.12
C GLY A 333 21.18 -35.02 -2.82
N ASP A 334 22.46 -35.35 -2.80
CA ASP A 334 23.00 -36.25 -1.79
C ASP A 334 23.04 -35.63 -0.39
N LEU A 335 22.25 -36.17 0.53
CA LEU A 335 22.33 -35.83 1.96
C LEU A 335 23.63 -36.34 2.57
N THR A 336 24.14 -37.45 2.05
CA THR A 336 25.26 -38.22 2.60
C THR A 336 26.31 -38.51 1.52
N GLY A 337 27.52 -38.88 1.95
CA GLY A 337 28.55 -39.35 1.01
C GLY A 337 28.49 -40.86 0.81
N GLN A 338 28.08 -41.60 1.85
CA GLN A 338 28.12 -43.06 1.90
C GLN A 338 26.92 -43.68 2.64
N SER A 339 25.79 -42.98 2.73
CA SER A 339 24.57 -43.44 3.41
C SER A 339 24.77 -43.83 4.88
N LYS A 340 25.69 -43.17 5.59
CA LYS A 340 25.96 -43.46 7.00
C LYS A 340 25.05 -42.65 7.92
N LEU A 341 24.62 -43.25 9.03
CA LEU A 341 23.71 -42.62 10.00
C LEU A 341 24.19 -41.24 10.47
N HIS A 342 25.48 -41.10 10.82
CA HIS A 342 26.03 -39.82 11.29
C HIS A 342 26.05 -38.73 10.20
N GLU A 343 26.11 -39.11 8.92
CA GLU A 343 26.04 -38.17 7.79
C GLU A 343 24.59 -37.65 7.64
N PHE A 344 23.59 -38.54 7.77
CA PHE A 344 22.19 -38.13 7.81
C PHE A 344 21.90 -37.22 9.01
N GLU A 345 22.37 -37.57 10.20
CA GLU A 345 22.19 -36.76 11.41
C GLU A 345 22.78 -35.35 11.24
N SER A 346 24.00 -35.25 10.69
CA SER A 346 24.68 -33.97 10.46
C SER A 346 23.90 -33.09 9.47
N THR A 347 23.47 -33.65 8.34
CA THR A 347 22.70 -32.91 7.33
C THR A 347 21.32 -32.52 7.85
N LEU A 348 20.63 -33.41 8.56
CA LEU A 348 19.32 -33.10 9.14
C LEU A 348 19.41 -32.06 10.26
N GLU A 349 20.45 -32.09 11.09
CA GLU A 349 20.71 -31.05 12.08
C GLU A 349 20.92 -29.69 11.40
N MET A 350 21.71 -29.64 10.33
CA MET A 350 21.89 -28.44 9.53
C MET A 350 20.56 -27.92 8.96
N ILE A 351 19.77 -28.79 8.32
CA ILE A 351 18.45 -28.43 7.75
C ILE A 351 17.51 -27.95 8.85
N ASN A 352 17.50 -28.61 10.02
CA ASN A 352 16.67 -28.24 11.16
C ASN A 352 17.02 -26.86 11.72
N ASN A 353 18.30 -26.49 11.71
CA ASN A 353 18.76 -25.19 12.19
C ASN A 353 18.46 -24.02 11.23
N ILE A 354 18.11 -24.29 9.97
CA ILE A 354 17.71 -23.24 9.03
C ILE A 354 16.27 -22.80 9.29
N LYS A 355 16.04 -21.47 9.30
CA LYS A 355 14.71 -20.87 9.50
C LYS A 355 13.87 -21.00 8.24
N ALA A 356 13.06 -22.06 8.16
CA ALA A 356 12.09 -22.22 7.09
C ALA A 356 10.80 -22.87 7.56
N SER A 357 9.65 -22.43 7.01
CA SER A 357 8.32 -22.94 7.36
C SER A 357 8.08 -24.33 6.79
N LEU A 358 8.45 -24.55 5.53
CA LEU A 358 8.41 -25.86 4.88
C LEU A 358 9.84 -26.30 4.53
N LYS A 359 10.19 -27.54 4.86
CA LYS A 359 11.48 -28.15 4.53
C LYS A 359 11.22 -29.43 3.75
N LEU A 360 11.63 -29.44 2.49
CA LEU A 360 11.53 -30.57 1.59
C LEU A 360 12.93 -31.14 1.39
N VAL A 361 13.02 -32.47 1.43
CA VAL A 361 14.26 -33.20 1.21
C VAL A 361 14.03 -34.21 0.10
N VAL A 362 14.83 -34.12 -0.95
CA VAL A 362 14.84 -35.04 -2.08
C VAL A 362 16.20 -35.74 -2.09
N PRO A 363 16.31 -36.94 -1.49
CA PRO A 363 17.57 -37.66 -1.36
C PRO A 363 18.17 -38.02 -2.72
N GLY A 364 19.50 -38.05 -2.77
CA GLY A 364 20.27 -38.41 -3.96
C GLY A 364 20.63 -39.90 -4.02
N ASN A 365 21.48 -40.27 -4.97
CA ASN A 365 21.86 -41.66 -5.21
C ASN A 365 22.84 -42.21 -4.15
N HIS A 366 23.49 -41.36 -3.35
CA HIS A 366 24.32 -41.81 -2.23
C HIS A 366 23.52 -42.11 -0.97
N ASP A 367 22.22 -41.78 -0.92
CA ASP A 367 21.35 -41.97 0.24
C ASP A 367 20.58 -43.32 0.18
N PHE A 368 21.20 -44.35 -0.40
CA PHE A 368 20.57 -45.61 -0.77
C PHE A 368 19.93 -46.37 0.40
N THR A 369 20.31 -46.12 1.66
CA THR A 369 19.65 -46.73 2.83
C THR A 369 18.25 -46.16 3.10
N LEU A 370 17.85 -45.07 2.44
CA LEU A 370 16.48 -44.54 2.48
C LEU A 370 15.57 -45.24 1.47
N ASP A 371 16.13 -45.96 0.50
CA ASP A 371 15.36 -46.77 -0.42
C ASP A 371 14.94 -48.08 0.28
N ARG A 372 13.63 -48.35 0.31
CA ARG A 372 13.07 -49.56 0.92
C ARG A 372 13.24 -50.80 0.03
N LEU A 373 13.71 -50.60 -1.21
CA LEU A 373 13.92 -51.63 -2.21
C LEU A 373 15.41 -51.94 -2.46
N ALA A 374 16.32 -51.23 -1.78
CA ALA A 374 17.77 -51.43 -1.88
C ALA A 374 18.29 -52.57 -1.00
#